data_AF-A0A7S1WC44-F1
#
_entry.id   AF-A0A7S1WC44-F1
#
_cell.length_a   1.000
_cell.length_b   1.000
_cell.length_c   1.000
_cell.angle_alpha   90.00
_cell.angle_beta   90.00
_cell.angle_gamma   90.00
#
_symmetry.space_group_name_H-M   'P 1'
#
loop_
_entity.id
_entity.type
_entity.pdbx_description
1 polymer ?
#
loop_
_entity_poly.entity_id
_entity_poly.type
_entity_poly.pdbx_seq_one_letter_code
_entity_poly.pdbx_strand_id
1 'polypeptide(L)'
;KAFRELDPLRELLRSVLDGWTPPKICVIGDESAGKSTVLEHLAMLPIFPRKRRFCTRLAIHLRLRRAPVSKATLSVFAVSADGQEVLEGEPQTVPQENGWAWTQEEMFRLVSELSEE
;
A
#
# COMPACT_ATOMS: atom_id res chain seq x y z
N LYS A 1 -12.25 -13.48 13.94
CA LYS A 1 -13.55 -13.15 14.57
C LYS A 1 -13.70 -11.65 14.77
N ALA A 2 -12.77 -10.99 15.48
CA ALA A 2 -12.79 -9.54 15.78
C ALA A 2 -13.21 -8.63 14.61
N PHE A 3 -12.55 -8.69 13.46
CA PHE A 3 -12.90 -7.81 12.34
C PHE A 3 -14.30 -8.06 11.73
N ARG A 4 -14.95 -9.23 11.92
CA ARG A 4 -16.32 -9.50 11.41
C ARG A 4 -17.38 -8.77 12.22
N GLU A 5 -17.14 -8.60 13.51
CA GLU A 5 -18.05 -7.89 14.40
C GLU A 5 -18.00 -6.37 14.16
N LEU A 6 -16.94 -5.87 13.50
CA LEU A 6 -16.82 -4.47 13.09
C LEU A 6 -17.54 -4.13 11.79
N ASP A 7 -17.87 -5.12 10.95
CA ASP A 7 -18.48 -4.87 9.64
C ASP A 7 -19.85 -4.15 9.74
N PRO A 8 -20.78 -4.52 10.66
CA PRO A 8 -22.04 -3.81 10.83
C PRO A 8 -21.87 -2.36 11.33
N LEU A 9 -20.76 -2.08 12.01
CA LEU A 9 -20.47 -0.77 12.59
C LEU A 9 -19.72 0.15 11.60
N ARG A 10 -19.43 -0.30 10.38
CA ARG A 10 -18.55 0.42 9.44
C ARG A 10 -19.00 1.86 9.16
N GLU A 11 -20.29 2.08 8.94
CA GLU A 11 -20.83 3.42 8.66
C GLU A 11 -20.83 4.30 9.91
N LEU A 12 -21.22 3.74 11.06
CA LEU A 12 -21.14 4.44 12.33
C LEU A 12 -19.70 4.86 12.63
N LEU A 13 -18.76 3.92 12.56
CA LEU A 13 -17.33 4.18 12.75
C LEU A 13 -16.81 5.23 11.78
N ARG A 14 -17.24 5.20 10.52
CA ARG A 14 -16.88 6.24 9.53
C ARG A 14 -17.37 7.62 9.94
N SER A 15 -18.58 7.72 10.47
CA SER A 15 -19.16 9.02 10.89
C SER A 15 -18.56 9.58 12.17
N VAL A 16 -18.27 8.72 13.17
CA VAL A 16 -17.80 9.16 14.49
C VAL A 16 -16.29 9.30 14.58
N LEU A 17 -15.56 8.62 13.70
CA LEU A 17 -14.10 8.64 13.64
C LEU A 17 -13.59 9.49 12.47
N ASP A 18 -14.37 10.48 12.02
CA ASP A 18 -13.91 11.38 10.97
C ASP A 18 -12.60 12.08 11.39
N GLY A 19 -11.58 12.00 10.54
CA GLY A 19 -10.22 12.44 10.85
C GLY A 19 -9.36 11.48 11.69
N TRP A 20 -9.88 10.35 12.17
CA TRP A 20 -9.09 9.37 12.93
C TRP A 20 -8.39 8.36 12.02
N THR A 21 -7.11 8.13 12.25
CA THR A 21 -6.34 7.09 11.56
C THR A 21 -6.20 5.84 12.43
N PRO A 22 -6.45 4.63 11.90
CA PRO A 22 -6.20 3.41 12.64
C PRO A 22 -4.71 3.24 12.97
N PRO A 23 -4.37 2.51 14.06
CA PRO A 23 -3.00 2.15 14.37
C PRO A 23 -2.31 1.54 13.15
N LYS A 24 -1.14 2.08 12.79
CA LYS A 24 -0.33 1.61 11.68
C LYS A 24 0.73 0.64 12.21
N ILE A 25 0.95 -0.46 11.51
CA ILE A 25 2.04 -1.39 11.80
C ILE A 25 3.24 -0.98 10.95
N CYS A 26 4.38 -0.70 11.58
CA CYS A 26 5.63 -0.40 10.89
C CYS A 26 6.53 -1.64 10.90
N VAL A 27 7.05 -2.03 9.74
CA VAL A 27 7.99 -3.15 9.59
C VAL A 27 9.38 -2.58 9.34
N ILE A 28 10.30 -2.81 10.27
CA ILE A 28 11.66 -2.26 10.28
C ILE A 28 12.68 -3.40 10.29
N GLY A 29 13.79 -3.22 9.60
CA GLY A 29 14.91 -4.17 9.59
C GLY A 29 15.87 -3.96 8.41
N ASP A 30 17.02 -4.63 8.45
CA ASP A 30 18.08 -4.52 7.45
C ASP A 30 17.62 -4.90 6.04
N GLU A 31 18.36 -4.40 5.04
CA GLU A 31 18.15 -4.79 3.64
C GLU A 31 18.17 -6.32 3.52
N SER A 32 17.24 -6.87 2.74
CA SER A 32 17.10 -8.33 2.54
C SER A 32 16.68 -9.17 3.75
N ALA A 33 16.31 -8.57 4.90
CA ALA A 33 15.75 -9.28 6.05
C ALA A 33 14.34 -9.89 5.83
N GLY A 34 13.83 -9.90 4.59
CA GLY A 34 12.52 -10.47 4.25
C GLY A 34 11.31 -9.58 4.56
N LYS A 35 11.50 -8.29 4.84
CA LYS A 35 10.41 -7.33 5.14
C LYS A 35 9.28 -7.35 4.11
N SER A 36 9.63 -7.25 2.83
CA SER A 36 8.66 -7.28 1.73
C SER A 36 7.99 -8.64 1.65
N THR A 37 8.72 -9.74 1.84
CA THR A 37 8.16 -11.10 1.88
C THR A 37 7.14 -11.28 3.00
N VAL A 38 7.40 -10.74 4.20
CA VAL A 38 6.44 -10.76 5.32
C VAL A 38 5.16 -10.00 4.96
N LEU A 39 5.30 -8.81 4.35
CA LEU A 39 4.15 -8.02 3.92
C LEU A 39 3.39 -8.67 2.75
N GLU A 40 4.07 -9.32 1.80
CA GLU A 40 3.46 -10.11 0.72
C GLU A 40 2.67 -11.30 1.28
N HIS A 41 3.22 -12.02 2.25
CA HIS A 41 2.50 -13.11 2.93
C HIS A 41 1.28 -12.60 3.71
N LEU A 42 1.37 -11.43 4.34
CA LEU A 42 0.23 -10.83 5.02
C LEU A 42 -0.85 -10.38 4.01
N ALA A 43 -0.44 -9.84 2.87
CA ALA A 43 -1.33 -9.44 1.77
C ALA A 43 -1.86 -10.63 0.96
N MET A 44 -1.24 -11.80 1.09
CA MET A 44 -1.45 -12.99 0.24
C MET A 44 -1.30 -12.69 -1.26
N LEU A 45 -0.44 -11.73 -1.62
CA LEU A 45 -0.25 -11.25 -2.98
C LEU A 45 1.21 -10.82 -3.22
N PRO A 46 1.83 -11.25 -4.34
CA PRO A 46 3.16 -10.82 -4.74
C PRO A 46 3.11 -9.42 -5.37
N ILE A 47 3.19 -8.37 -4.54
CA ILE A 47 2.98 -6.97 -4.96
C ILE A 47 4.21 -6.08 -4.84
N PHE A 48 5.24 -6.49 -4.08
CA PHE A 48 6.39 -5.63 -3.82
C PHE A 48 7.43 -5.77 -4.95
N PRO A 49 8.12 -4.68 -5.33
CA PRO A 49 9.12 -4.74 -6.40
C PRO A 49 10.29 -5.65 -6.03
N ARG A 50 10.80 -6.44 -6.99
CA ARG A 50 11.70 -7.59 -6.73
C ARG A 50 13.14 -7.43 -7.24
N LYS A 51 13.44 -6.49 -8.15
CA LYS A 51 14.79 -6.40 -8.76
C LYS A 51 15.82 -5.74 -7.83
N ARG A 52 17.07 -6.24 -7.84
CA ARG A 52 18.19 -5.80 -6.98
C ARG A 52 18.57 -4.31 -7.10
N ARG A 53 18.23 -3.64 -8.21
CA ARG A 53 18.42 -2.19 -8.38
C ARG A 53 17.19 -1.36 -7.95
N PHE A 54 16.04 -1.98 -7.75
CA PHE A 54 14.74 -1.35 -7.46
C PHE A 54 14.04 -2.10 -6.33
N CYS A 55 14.72 -2.25 -5.18
CA CYS A 55 14.01 -2.53 -3.93
C CYS A 55 13.05 -1.37 -3.60
N THR A 56 12.29 -1.45 -2.51
CA THR A 56 11.34 -0.40 -2.11
C THR A 56 12.02 0.97 -1.94
N ARG A 57 12.01 1.80 -3.00
CA ARG A 57 12.65 3.13 -3.05
C ARG A 57 11.75 4.26 -2.55
N LEU A 58 10.44 4.02 -2.59
CA LEU A 58 9.42 4.90 -2.05
C LEU A 58 8.65 4.15 -0.96
N ALA A 59 8.15 4.88 0.03
CA ALA A 59 7.36 4.28 1.10
C ALA A 59 6.09 3.63 0.51
N ILE A 60 5.87 2.35 0.84
CA ILE A 60 4.65 1.64 0.44
C ILE A 60 3.72 1.55 1.65
N HIS A 61 2.54 2.15 1.54
CA HIS A 61 1.47 2.02 2.52
C HIS A 61 0.53 0.87 2.15
N LEU A 62 0.74 -0.30 2.77
CA LEU A 62 -0.13 -1.47 2.55
C LEU A 62 -1.45 -1.34 3.35
N ARG A 63 -2.57 -1.15 2.65
CA ARG A 63 -3.91 -1.03 3.26
C ARG A 63 -4.72 -2.31 3.05
N LEU A 64 -4.76 -3.16 4.06
CA LEU A 64 -5.59 -4.37 4.06
C LEU A 64 -7.01 -4.03 4.48
N ARG A 65 -7.99 -4.28 3.59
CA ARG A 65 -9.40 -4.11 3.90
C ARG A 65 -10.17 -5.37 3.57
N ARG A 66 -11.17 -5.68 4.38
CA ARG A 66 -12.17 -6.68 4.01
C ARG A 66 -13.09 -6.10 2.94
N ALA A 67 -13.31 -6.88 1.90
CA ALA A 67 -14.30 -6.62 0.87
C ALA A 67 -14.98 -7.95 0.47
N PRO A 68 -16.21 -7.91 -0.08
CA PRO A 68 -16.85 -9.11 -0.62
C PRO A 68 -16.07 -9.74 -1.78
N VAL A 69 -15.31 -8.92 -2.52
CA VAL A 69 -14.50 -9.33 -3.67
C VAL A 69 -13.02 -9.05 -3.36
N SER A 70 -12.17 -10.05 -3.57
CA SER A 70 -10.71 -9.88 -3.44
C SER A 70 -10.19 -9.09 -4.64
N LYS A 71 -9.84 -7.82 -4.40
CA LYS A 71 -9.26 -6.92 -5.41
C LYS A 71 -8.11 -6.14 -4.79
N ALA A 72 -7.00 -6.10 -5.51
CA ALA A 72 -5.85 -5.26 -5.18
C ALA A 72 -5.84 -4.03 -6.08
N THR A 73 -5.54 -2.88 -5.50
CA THR A 73 -5.38 -1.62 -6.23
C THR A 73 -4.08 -0.94 -5.83
N LEU A 74 -3.40 -0.34 -6.80
CA LEU A 74 -2.28 0.56 -6.59
C LEU A 74 -2.78 1.99 -6.68
N SER A 75 -2.32 2.84 -5.78
CA SER A 75 -2.66 4.26 -5.75
C SER A 75 -1.40 5.03 -5.38
N VAL A 76 -1.13 6.10 -6.09
CA VAL A 76 0.01 6.98 -5.84
C VAL A 76 -0.47 8.17 -5.03
N PHE A 77 0.30 8.56 -4.03
CA PHE A 77 -0.02 9.72 -3.21
C PHE A 77 1.16 10.66 -3.17
N ALA A 78 0.94 11.92 -3.54
CA ALA A 78 1.82 13.01 -3.18
C ALA A 78 1.69 13.26 -1.68
N VAL A 79 2.82 13.25 -0.98
CA VAL A 79 2.87 13.57 0.45
C VAL A 79 3.48 14.94 0.61
N SER A 80 2.66 15.88 1.05
CA SER A 80 3.06 17.24 1.38
C SER A 80 3.92 17.29 2.66
N ALA A 81 4.61 18.41 2.89
CA ALA A 81 5.52 18.57 4.03
C ALA A 81 4.81 18.50 5.40
N ASP A 82 3.53 18.85 5.45
CA ASP A 82 2.65 18.72 6.63
C ASP A 82 2.03 17.31 6.77
N GLY A 83 2.40 16.39 5.87
CA GLY A 83 2.01 14.98 5.92
C GLY A 83 0.63 14.69 5.32
N GLN A 84 0.01 15.65 4.60
CA GLN A 84 -1.22 15.38 3.88
C GLN A 84 -0.93 14.55 2.64
N GLU A 85 -1.66 13.43 2.51
CA GLU A 85 -1.63 12.53 1.36
C GLU A 85 -2.68 13.01 0.34
N VAL A 86 -2.25 13.44 -0.85
CA VAL A 86 -3.12 13.77 -1.98
C VAL A 86 -3.03 12.66 -3.02
N LEU A 87 -4.17 12.06 -3.37
CA LEU A 87 -4.21 11.00 -4.39
C LEU A 87 -3.84 11.58 -5.75
N GLU A 88 -2.84 10.97 -6.39
CA GLU A 88 -2.45 11.29 -7.75
C GLU A 88 -3.08 10.29 -8.73
N GLY A 89 -3.82 10.82 -9.70
CA GLY A 89 -4.51 10.02 -10.70
C GLY A 89 -5.59 9.11 -10.12
N GLU A 90 -5.91 8.06 -10.87
CA GLU A 90 -6.95 7.10 -10.51
C GLU A 90 -6.35 5.82 -9.92
N PRO A 91 -6.99 5.17 -8.92
CA PRO A 91 -6.56 3.87 -8.43
C PRO A 91 -6.58 2.80 -9.52
N GLN A 92 -5.44 2.15 -9.73
CA GLN A 92 -5.26 1.16 -10.79
C GLN A 92 -5.40 -0.25 -10.23
N THR A 93 -6.05 -1.14 -10.97
CA THR A 93 -6.26 -2.53 -10.52
C THR A 93 -5.01 -3.35 -10.82
N VAL A 94 -4.49 -4.03 -9.81
CA VAL A 94 -3.25 -4.80 -9.92
C VAL A 94 -3.56 -6.28 -10.16
N PRO A 95 -2.91 -6.95 -11.12
CA PRO A 95 -3.04 -8.39 -11.31
C PRO A 95 -2.60 -9.16 -10.07
N GLN A 96 -3.32 -10.23 -9.71
CA GLN A 96 -3.01 -11.01 -8.50
C GLN A 96 -1.71 -11.82 -8.63
N GLU A 97 -1.41 -12.35 -9.81
CA GLU A 97 -0.26 -13.24 -10.01
C GLU A 97 1.06 -12.48 -10.25
N ASN A 98 0.99 -11.28 -10.82
CA ASN A 98 2.17 -10.53 -11.28
C ASN A 98 2.15 -9.05 -10.83
N GLY A 99 1.52 -8.77 -9.69
CA GLY A 99 1.38 -7.40 -9.20
C GLY A 99 2.70 -6.68 -8.96
N TRP A 100 3.75 -7.42 -8.57
CA TRP A 100 5.09 -6.90 -8.37
C TRP A 100 5.67 -6.21 -9.61
N ALA A 101 5.36 -6.69 -10.82
CA ALA A 101 5.89 -6.11 -12.05
C ALA A 101 5.30 -4.72 -12.28
N TRP A 102 4.01 -4.59 -12.00
CA TRP A 102 3.25 -3.36 -12.13
C TRP A 102 3.68 -2.30 -11.11
N THR A 103 3.76 -2.69 -9.84
CA THR A 103 4.30 -1.82 -8.77
C THR A 103 5.72 -1.37 -9.08
N GLN A 104 6.54 -2.23 -9.68
CA GLN A 104 7.92 -1.91 -10.01
C GLN A 104 8.04 -0.92 -11.17
N GLU A 105 7.23 -1.08 -12.22
CA GLU A 105 7.18 -0.14 -13.34
C GLU A 105 6.75 1.25 -12.86
N GLU A 106 5.69 1.30 -12.05
CA GLU A 106 5.19 2.56 -11.51
C GLU A 106 6.19 3.22 -10.55
N MET A 107 6.82 2.44 -9.67
CA MET A 107 7.88 2.96 -8.80
C MET A 107 9.07 3.47 -9.61
N PHE A 108 9.44 2.80 -10.70
CA PHE A 108 10.53 3.24 -11.56
C PHE A 108 10.22 4.58 -12.21
N ARG A 109 9.00 4.73 -12.74
CA ARG A 109 8.49 5.98 -13.32
C ARG A 109 8.61 7.13 -12.32
N LEU A 110 8.03 6.96 -11.12
CA LEU A 110 8.02 7.98 -10.07
C LEU A 110 9.42 8.36 -9.59
N VAL A 111 10.30 7.37 -9.39
CA VAL A 111 11.68 7.63 -8.97
C VAL A 111 12.47 8.38 -10.05
N SER A 112 12.16 8.13 -11.33
CA SER A 112 12.83 8.80 -12.44
C SER A 112 12.36 10.26 -12.54
N GLU A 113 11.05 10.50 -12.45
CA GLU A 113 10.45 11.84 -12.42
C GLU A 113 11.03 12.68 -11.26
N LEU A 114 11.08 12.13 -10.04
CA LEU A 114 11.66 12.79 -8.87
C LEU A 114 13.17 13.00 -8.92
N SER A 115 13.88 12.32 -9.82
CA SER A 115 15.34 12.49 -9.98
C SER A 115 15.73 13.54 -11.01
N GLU A 116 14.76 14.00 -11.82
CA GLU A 116 14.94 15.06 -12.81
C GLU A 116 14.61 16.46 -12.26
N GLU A 117 13.96 16.54 -11.09
CA GLU A 117 13.72 17.76 -10.29
C GLU A 117 14.87 18.06 -9.31
#